data_AF-A0A3M1Z1J0-F1
#
_entry.id   AF-A0A3M1Z1J0-F1
#
_cell.length_a   1.000
_cell.length_b   1.000
_cell.length_c   1.000
_cell.angle_alpha   90.00
_cell.angle_beta   90.00
_cell.angle_gamma   90.00
#
_symmetry.space_group_name_H-M   'P 1'
#
loop_
_entity.id
_entity.type
_entity.pdbx_description
1 polymer ?
#
loop_
_entity_poly.entity_id
_entity_poly.type
_entity_poly.pdbx_seq_one_letter_code
_entity_poly.pdbx_strand_id
1 'polypeptide(L)'
;MRLKNFYIPLLLFFIIAAAVLVVAAQEDDTQEREEIVLTISMYLLVDDVQSPDPELSTERTEEGLMILMNGINEVWAQAGIRFDLRTIATVPVPVEVLESLSQSEFTPFMQRLATGQTLLPGLSAINAFFVHDLNGINGVAPFWASARIFFVTDRPSVFHRRVSAHEIGHILGLHHVLDDPARLMFSGTNGMELSEEEIIVARYVAQGILDRVR
;
A
#
# COMPACT_ATOMS: atom_id res chain seq x y z
N MET A 1 41.15 61.62 -63.23
CA MET A 1 39.87 61.89 -63.93
C MET A 1 39.38 60.57 -64.50
N ARG A 2 38.25 60.03 -63.96
CA ARG A 2 37.26 59.05 -64.53
C ARG A 2 37.82 57.80 -65.28
N LEU A 3 37.31 56.57 -65.18
CA LEU A 3 36.11 55.96 -64.59
C LEU A 3 36.29 54.41 -64.66
N LYS A 4 35.77 53.70 -63.64
CA LYS A 4 35.03 52.42 -63.67
C LYS A 4 35.66 51.15 -64.29
N ASN A 5 35.99 50.21 -63.40
CA ASN A 5 35.74 48.78 -63.62
C ASN A 5 34.48 48.35 -62.84
N PHE A 6 33.64 47.59 -63.55
CA PHE A 6 32.45 46.89 -63.08
C PHE A 6 32.86 45.66 -62.25
N TYR A 7 32.11 45.34 -61.17
CA TYR A 7 31.70 43.97 -60.82
C TYR A 7 30.61 44.05 -59.71
N ILE A 8 29.46 43.45 -60.01
CA ILE A 8 28.31 43.08 -59.14
C ILE A 8 28.39 41.53 -59.03
N PRO A 9 27.84 40.77 -58.05
CA PRO A 9 26.89 41.07 -56.95
C PRO A 9 27.31 40.48 -55.58
N LEU A 10 26.56 40.74 -54.50
CA LEU A 10 25.72 39.72 -53.81
C LEU A 10 25.06 40.33 -52.57
N LEU A 11 23.74 40.20 -52.52
CA LEU A 11 22.91 40.45 -51.34
C LEU A 11 23.42 39.66 -50.13
N LEU A 12 23.41 40.30 -48.95
CA LEU A 12 23.16 39.60 -47.69
C LEU A 12 22.35 40.53 -46.78
N PHE A 13 21.05 40.29 -46.79
CA PHE A 13 20.12 40.72 -45.76
C PHE A 13 20.53 40.03 -44.44
N PHE A 14 20.99 40.79 -43.45
CA PHE A 14 21.02 40.32 -42.07
C PHE A 14 19.61 40.46 -41.48
N ILE A 15 18.84 39.38 -41.52
CA ILE A 15 17.68 39.20 -40.65
C ILE A 15 18.22 38.70 -39.32
N ILE A 16 18.24 39.56 -38.30
CA ILE A 16 18.45 39.14 -36.91
C ILE A 16 17.15 38.47 -36.47
N ALA A 17 17.08 37.14 -36.62
CA ALA A 17 16.07 36.35 -35.94
C ALA A 17 16.47 36.25 -34.46
N ALA A 18 15.76 36.99 -33.60
CA ALA A 18 15.82 36.78 -32.17
C ALA A 18 15.30 35.37 -31.89
N ALA A 19 16.20 34.44 -31.58
CA ALA A 19 15.85 33.13 -31.08
C ALA A 19 15.13 33.31 -29.74
N VAL A 20 13.81 33.15 -29.75
CA VAL A 20 13.04 32.92 -28.54
C VAL A 20 13.49 31.57 -28.01
N LEU A 21 14.36 31.59 -26.99
CA LEU A 21 14.60 30.43 -26.15
C LEU A 21 13.27 30.14 -25.44
N VAL A 22 12.48 29.23 -26.01
CA VAL A 22 11.46 28.53 -25.23
C VAL A 22 12.24 27.61 -24.31
N VAL A 23 12.52 28.11 -23.10
CA VAL A 23 12.81 27.23 -21.97
C VAL A 23 11.52 26.44 -21.78
N ALA A 24 11.53 25.18 -22.21
CA ALA A 24 10.51 24.23 -21.80
C ALA A 24 10.61 24.16 -20.28
N ALA A 25 9.70 24.88 -19.60
CA ALA A 25 9.37 24.54 -18.24
C ALA A 25 8.97 23.06 -18.28
N GLN A 26 9.67 22.22 -17.53
CA GLN A 26 9.09 20.96 -17.13
C GLN A 26 7.84 21.35 -16.36
N GLU A 27 6.69 21.19 -17.00
CA GLU A 27 5.41 21.16 -16.31
C GLU A 27 5.56 20.04 -15.28
N ASP A 28 5.65 20.44 -14.01
CA ASP A 28 5.42 19.57 -12.88
C ASP A 28 4.03 18.96 -13.12
N ASP A 29 4.01 17.70 -13.56
CA ASP A 29 2.81 16.91 -13.79
C ASP A 29 2.22 16.50 -12.45
N THR A 30 1.97 17.48 -11.57
CA THR A 30 1.03 17.37 -10.47
C THR A 30 -0.37 17.53 -11.04
N GLN A 31 -0.74 16.71 -12.02
CA GLN A 31 -2.15 16.40 -12.20
C GLN A 31 -2.56 15.68 -10.92
N GLU A 32 -3.38 16.36 -10.10
CA GLU A 32 -3.95 15.79 -8.89
C GLU A 32 -4.70 14.51 -9.31
N ARG A 33 -4.07 13.35 -9.06
CA ARG A 33 -4.60 12.05 -9.50
C ARG A 33 -5.94 11.85 -8.79
N GLU A 34 -6.96 11.40 -9.52
CA GLU A 34 -8.25 11.05 -8.90
C GLU A 34 -8.03 10.06 -7.76
N GLU A 35 -8.59 10.39 -6.59
CA GLU A 35 -8.46 9.54 -5.41
C GLU A 35 -9.27 8.26 -5.57
N ILE A 36 -8.63 7.10 -5.42
CA ILE A 36 -9.29 5.80 -5.37
C ILE A 36 -9.54 5.45 -3.90
N VAL A 37 -10.82 5.27 -3.54
CA VAL A 37 -11.22 4.97 -2.15
C VAL A 37 -11.58 3.50 -2.01
N LEU A 38 -10.82 2.75 -1.22
CA LEU A 38 -11.13 1.36 -0.86
C LEU A 38 -11.61 1.26 0.59
N THR A 39 -12.41 0.25 0.90
CA THR A 39 -12.83 0.00 2.30
C THR A 39 -11.93 -1.03 2.97
N ILE A 40 -11.58 -0.79 4.23
CA ILE A 40 -10.81 -1.70 5.06
C ILE A 40 -11.50 -1.95 6.40
N SER A 41 -11.42 -3.18 6.90
CA SER A 41 -11.89 -3.59 8.22
C SER A 41 -10.73 -4.25 8.93
N MET A 42 -10.64 -4.00 10.23
CA MET A 42 -9.52 -4.43 11.05
C MET A 42 -10.04 -5.24 12.23
N TYR A 43 -9.46 -6.42 12.44
CA TYR A 43 -9.93 -7.37 13.44
C TYR A 43 -8.81 -7.67 14.43
N LEU A 44 -9.10 -7.47 15.71
CA LEU A 44 -8.26 -7.85 16.84
C LEU A 44 -8.58 -9.31 17.19
N LEU A 45 -7.63 -10.23 17.00
CA LEU A 45 -7.87 -11.65 17.31
C LEU A 45 -7.51 -11.97 18.75
N VAL A 46 -8.47 -12.52 19.48
CA VAL A 46 -8.34 -12.88 20.89
C VAL A 46 -8.90 -14.28 21.15
N ASP A 47 -8.52 -14.92 22.26
CA ASP A 47 -9.11 -16.18 22.71
C ASP A 47 -10.44 -15.93 23.44
N ASP A 48 -10.49 -14.89 24.28
CA ASP A 48 -11.66 -14.43 25.00
C ASP A 48 -11.76 -12.90 24.99
N VAL A 49 -12.98 -12.37 24.86
CA VAL A 49 -13.21 -10.91 24.76
C VAL A 49 -13.12 -10.21 26.12
N GLN A 50 -13.47 -10.90 27.20
CA GLN A 50 -13.53 -10.32 28.55
C GLN A 50 -12.22 -10.50 29.31
N SER A 51 -11.53 -11.62 29.10
CA SER A 51 -10.30 -11.99 29.79
C SER A 51 -9.30 -12.60 28.80
N PRO A 52 -8.80 -11.84 27.83
CA PRO A 52 -7.85 -12.34 26.83
C PRO A 52 -6.56 -12.82 27.49
N ASP A 53 -6.06 -13.96 27.04
CA ASP A 53 -4.75 -14.48 27.42
C ASP A 53 -3.64 -13.61 26.78
N PRO A 54 -2.81 -12.90 27.56
CA PRO A 54 -1.78 -12.01 27.03
C PRO A 54 -0.65 -12.74 26.26
N GLU A 55 -0.53 -14.06 26.35
CA GLU A 55 0.46 -14.85 25.60
C GLU A 55 -0.06 -15.31 24.22
N LEU A 56 -1.37 -15.21 23.97
CA LEU A 56 -2.02 -15.70 22.75
C LEU A 56 -2.82 -14.63 22.00
N SER A 57 -3.53 -13.79 22.75
CA SER A 57 -4.35 -12.71 22.23
C SER A 57 -3.52 -11.51 21.81
N THR A 58 -4.01 -10.77 20.81
CA THR A 58 -3.39 -9.50 20.44
C THR A 58 -3.47 -8.49 21.60
N GLU A 59 -2.36 -7.78 21.84
CA GLU A 59 -2.28 -6.64 22.77
C GLU A 59 -2.69 -5.31 22.11
N ARG A 60 -3.07 -5.34 20.83
CA ARG A 60 -3.52 -4.17 20.07
C ARG A 60 -4.86 -3.68 20.57
N THR A 61 -5.05 -2.37 20.46
CA THR A 61 -6.29 -1.70 20.83
C THR A 61 -6.93 -1.06 19.60
N GLU A 62 -8.24 -0.84 19.68
CA GLU A 62 -8.99 -0.09 18.66
C GLU A 62 -8.39 1.30 18.42
N GLU A 63 -8.00 2.00 19.49
CA GLU A 63 -7.32 3.31 19.39
C GLU A 63 -5.99 3.21 18.63
N GLY A 64 -5.18 2.20 18.93
CA GLY A 64 -3.94 1.95 18.21
C GLY A 64 -4.16 1.68 16.72
N LEU A 65 -5.25 0.97 16.38
CA LEU A 65 -5.62 0.69 14.99
C LEU A 65 -6.12 1.95 14.26
N MET A 66 -6.80 2.88 14.93
CA MET A 66 -7.14 4.18 14.33
C MET A 66 -5.90 5.00 13.99
N ILE A 67 -4.90 5.02 14.87
CA ILE A 67 -3.60 5.69 14.59
C ILE A 67 -2.89 5.01 13.43
N LEU A 68 -2.87 3.67 13.43
CA LEU A 68 -2.30 2.88 12.35
C LEU A 68 -2.96 3.18 10.99
N MET A 69 -4.29 3.28 10.96
CA MET A 69 -5.06 3.61 9.76
C MET A 69 -4.63 4.95 9.16
N ASN A 70 -4.43 5.97 9.99
CA ASN A 70 -3.92 7.26 9.51
C ASN A 70 -2.53 7.11 8.88
N GLY A 71 -1.62 6.38 9.54
CA GLY A 71 -0.29 6.12 9.02
C GLY A 71 -0.28 5.30 7.72
N ILE A 72 -1.23 4.39 7.53
CA ILE A 72 -1.41 3.67 6.26
C ILE A 72 -1.80 4.64 5.15
N ASN A 73 -2.76 5.53 5.41
CA ASN A 73 -3.22 6.51 4.45
C ASN A 73 -2.13 7.54 4.09
N GLU A 74 -1.26 7.92 5.03
CA GLU A 74 -0.09 8.77 4.74
C GLU A 74 0.84 8.13 3.70
N VAL A 75 1.09 6.83 3.79
CA VAL A 75 1.93 6.10 2.83
C VAL A 75 1.25 6.04 1.46
N TRP A 76 -0.04 5.67 1.43
CA TRP A 76 -0.78 5.43 0.19
C TRP A 76 -1.27 6.70 -0.52
N ALA A 77 -1.22 7.85 0.15
CA ALA A 77 -1.46 9.16 -0.47
C ALA A 77 -0.55 9.42 -1.69
N GLN A 78 0.68 8.88 -1.69
CA GLN A 78 1.60 8.92 -2.85
C GLN A 78 0.97 8.36 -4.13
N ALA A 79 0.12 7.34 -4.01
CA ALA A 79 -0.57 6.71 -5.13
C ALA A 79 -1.96 7.29 -5.39
N GLY A 80 -2.39 8.32 -4.64
CA GLY A 80 -3.78 8.78 -4.65
C GLY A 80 -4.77 7.66 -4.29
N ILE A 81 -4.40 6.79 -3.35
CA ILE A 81 -5.26 5.72 -2.83
C ILE A 81 -5.53 6.02 -1.36
N ARG A 82 -6.80 6.01 -0.97
CA ARG A 82 -7.25 6.20 0.41
C ARG A 82 -8.06 5.01 0.85
N PHE A 83 -7.86 4.60 2.10
CA PHE A 83 -8.60 3.53 2.73
C PHE A 83 -9.56 4.11 3.76
N ASP A 84 -10.85 3.86 3.54
CA ASP A 84 -11.92 4.17 4.48
C ASP A 84 -12.12 3.01 5.44
N LEU A 85 -11.93 3.31 6.73
CA LEU A 85 -12.17 2.35 7.80
C LEU A 85 -13.67 2.08 7.92
N ARG A 86 -14.06 0.83 7.67
CA ARG A 86 -15.44 0.38 7.79
C ARG A 86 -15.75 -0.14 9.19
N THR A 87 -14.86 -0.96 9.74
CA THR A 87 -15.06 -1.64 11.03
C THR A 87 -13.72 -1.84 11.74
N ILE A 88 -13.70 -1.63 13.05
CA ILE A 88 -12.75 -2.28 13.95
C ILE A 88 -13.55 -3.19 14.86
N ALA A 89 -13.13 -4.44 15.02
CA ALA A 89 -13.82 -5.38 15.91
C ALA A 89 -12.85 -6.33 16.59
N THR A 90 -13.17 -6.71 17.82
CA THR A 90 -12.52 -7.82 18.51
C THR A 90 -13.24 -9.11 18.15
N VAL A 91 -12.48 -10.11 17.68
CA VAL A 91 -13.01 -11.38 17.18
C VAL A 91 -12.43 -12.52 18.01
N PRO A 92 -13.26 -13.18 18.85
CA PRO A 92 -12.81 -14.35 19.58
C PRO A 92 -12.62 -15.53 18.63
N VAL A 93 -11.52 -16.24 18.79
CA VAL A 93 -11.21 -17.49 18.09
C VAL A 93 -10.66 -18.52 19.07
N PRO A 94 -10.83 -19.83 18.82
CA PRO A 94 -10.29 -20.85 19.71
C PRO A 94 -8.77 -20.75 19.88
N VAL A 95 -8.27 -21.13 21.05
CA VAL A 95 -6.84 -21.14 21.40
C VAL A 95 -6.01 -21.86 20.34
N GLU A 96 -6.45 -23.03 19.89
CA GLU A 96 -5.73 -23.83 18.89
C GLU A 96 -5.57 -23.10 17.54
N VAL A 97 -6.44 -22.14 17.24
CA VAL A 97 -6.34 -21.31 16.04
C VAL A 97 -5.29 -20.22 16.22
N LEU A 98 -5.23 -19.59 17.41
CA LEU A 98 -4.19 -18.60 17.72
C LEU A 98 -2.81 -19.24 17.77
N GLU A 99 -2.69 -20.43 18.37
CA GLU A 99 -1.46 -21.22 18.36
C GLU A 99 -1.03 -21.57 16.94
N SER A 100 -1.97 -21.97 16.07
CA SER A 100 -1.66 -22.22 14.66
C SER A 100 -1.14 -20.96 13.96
N LEU A 101 -1.79 -19.81 14.17
CA LEU A 101 -1.33 -18.53 13.62
C LEU A 101 0.05 -18.14 14.15
N SER A 102 0.35 -18.39 15.44
CA SER A 102 1.67 -18.11 16.02
C SER A 102 2.78 -18.95 15.40
N GLN A 103 2.44 -20.12 14.84
CA GLN A 103 3.35 -20.95 14.05
C GLN A 103 3.34 -20.62 12.55
N SER A 104 2.67 -19.54 12.12
CA SER A 104 2.43 -19.18 10.72
C SER A 104 1.60 -20.19 9.92
N GLU A 105 0.74 -20.95 10.59
CA GLU A 105 -0.19 -21.91 9.99
C GLU A 105 -1.59 -21.29 9.87
N PHE A 106 -1.88 -20.68 8.71
CA PHE A 106 -3.11 -19.90 8.48
C PHE A 106 -4.34 -20.75 8.13
N THR A 107 -4.14 -21.99 7.69
CA THR A 107 -5.20 -22.87 7.17
C THR A 107 -6.36 -23.07 8.16
N PRO A 108 -6.13 -23.34 9.45
CA PRO A 108 -7.22 -23.50 10.42
C PRO A 108 -8.11 -22.26 10.53
N PHE A 109 -7.50 -21.07 10.61
CA PHE A 109 -8.25 -19.82 10.64
C PHE A 109 -9.06 -19.60 9.34
N MET A 110 -8.42 -19.81 8.19
CA MET A 110 -9.07 -19.63 6.89
C MET A 110 -10.24 -20.59 6.68
N GLN A 111 -10.10 -21.84 7.12
CA GLN A 111 -11.18 -22.83 7.05
C GLN A 111 -12.38 -22.36 7.87
N ARG A 112 -12.16 -21.79 9.07
CA ARG A 112 -13.24 -21.26 9.91
C ARG A 112 -13.97 -20.09 9.27
N LEU A 113 -13.25 -19.20 8.56
CA LEU A 113 -13.88 -18.13 7.79
C LEU A 113 -14.73 -18.71 6.66
N ALA A 114 -14.19 -19.68 5.91
CA ALA A 114 -14.89 -20.29 4.78
C ALA A 114 -16.14 -21.09 5.19
N THR A 115 -16.13 -21.71 6.37
CA THR A 115 -17.26 -22.49 6.92
C THR A 115 -18.22 -21.66 7.76
N GLY A 116 -17.94 -20.37 7.98
CA GLY A 116 -18.75 -19.48 8.83
C GLY A 116 -18.66 -19.79 10.33
N GLN A 117 -17.68 -20.58 10.76
CA GLN A 117 -17.43 -20.86 12.18
C GLN A 117 -16.80 -19.67 12.93
N THR A 118 -16.24 -18.71 12.20
CA THR A 118 -15.82 -17.41 12.69
C THR A 118 -16.54 -16.35 11.88
N LEU A 119 -17.38 -15.54 12.54
CA LEU A 119 -18.14 -14.47 11.88
C LEU A 119 -17.39 -13.16 12.01
N LEU A 120 -17.18 -12.49 10.87
CA LEU A 120 -16.53 -11.19 10.81
C LEU A 120 -17.59 -10.09 10.61
N PRO A 121 -17.78 -9.19 11.57
CA PRO A 121 -18.71 -8.08 11.40
C PRO A 121 -18.16 -7.08 10.38
N GLY A 122 -19.02 -6.63 9.47
CA GLY A 122 -18.72 -5.49 8.62
C GLY A 122 -17.58 -5.69 7.62
N LEU A 123 -17.45 -6.91 7.06
CA LEU A 123 -16.51 -7.23 5.96
C LEU A 123 -16.41 -6.11 4.91
N SER A 124 -15.19 -5.89 4.42
CA SER A 124 -14.86 -4.85 3.45
C SER A 124 -14.01 -5.38 2.30
N ALA A 125 -13.63 -4.49 1.39
CA ALA A 125 -12.78 -4.83 0.25
C ALA A 125 -11.42 -5.42 0.69
N ILE A 126 -10.86 -4.93 1.80
CA ILE A 126 -9.66 -5.45 2.45
C ILE A 126 -9.97 -5.78 3.91
N ASN A 127 -9.46 -6.90 4.43
CA ASN A 127 -9.70 -7.32 5.81
C ASN A 127 -8.37 -7.65 6.52
N ALA A 128 -8.02 -6.87 7.53
CA ALA A 128 -6.77 -6.97 8.27
C ALA A 128 -6.99 -7.72 9.59
N PHE A 129 -6.07 -8.61 9.95
CA PHE A 129 -6.09 -9.35 11.20
C PHE A 129 -4.84 -9.05 12.02
N PHE A 130 -5.04 -8.67 13.27
CA PHE A 130 -3.96 -8.37 14.21
C PHE A 130 -3.87 -9.49 15.23
N VAL A 131 -2.68 -10.02 15.41
CA VAL A 131 -2.40 -11.23 16.18
C VAL A 131 -1.18 -11.04 17.07
N HIS A 132 -1.09 -11.80 18.15
CA HIS A 132 0.04 -11.72 19.07
C HIS A 132 1.39 -11.94 18.37
N ASP A 133 1.56 -13.10 17.75
CA ASP A 133 2.79 -13.51 17.09
C ASP A 133 2.52 -14.21 15.75
N LEU A 134 3.53 -14.21 14.89
CA LEU A 134 3.56 -14.89 13.59
C LEU A 134 4.93 -15.55 13.38
N ASN A 135 5.52 -16.16 14.42
CA ASN A 135 6.82 -16.84 14.35
C ASN A 135 7.94 -15.94 13.81
N GLY A 136 8.00 -14.69 14.26
CA GLY A 136 8.99 -13.70 13.82
C GLY A 136 8.72 -13.02 12.47
N ILE A 137 7.59 -13.31 11.82
CA ILE A 137 7.13 -12.58 10.63
C ILE A 137 6.42 -11.28 11.06
N ASN A 138 6.81 -10.15 10.47
CA ASN A 138 6.18 -8.86 10.78
C ASN A 138 4.72 -8.78 10.29
N GLY A 139 4.46 -9.29 9.10
CA GLY A 139 3.15 -9.35 8.47
C GLY A 139 3.15 -10.26 7.26
N VAL A 140 1.96 -10.63 6.81
CA VAL A 140 1.79 -11.46 5.62
C VAL A 140 0.43 -11.24 4.97
N ALA A 141 0.44 -11.09 3.64
CA ALA A 141 -0.71 -11.23 2.77
C ALA A 141 -0.69 -12.60 2.06
N PRO A 142 -1.50 -13.59 2.49
CA PRO A 142 -1.52 -14.93 1.90
C PRO A 142 -1.94 -14.92 0.42
N PHE A 143 -0.97 -14.98 -0.50
CA PHE A 143 -1.22 -14.87 -1.95
C PHE A 143 -2.14 -15.98 -2.50
N TRP A 144 -2.19 -17.13 -1.84
CA TRP A 144 -3.05 -18.27 -2.22
C TRP A 144 -4.51 -18.09 -1.84
N ALA A 145 -4.81 -17.18 -0.91
CA ALA A 145 -6.16 -17.05 -0.39
C ALA A 145 -7.08 -16.24 -1.32
N SER A 146 -6.55 -15.46 -2.26
CA SER A 146 -7.29 -14.46 -3.08
C SER A 146 -8.23 -13.55 -2.25
N ALA A 147 -8.07 -13.54 -0.92
CA ALA A 147 -9.11 -13.11 0.01
C ALA A 147 -8.99 -11.64 0.38
N ARG A 148 -8.00 -10.92 -0.19
CA ARG A 148 -7.68 -9.52 0.15
C ARG A 148 -7.57 -9.34 1.67
N ILE A 149 -6.85 -10.27 2.27
CA ILE A 149 -6.59 -10.31 3.68
C ILE A 149 -5.11 -10.19 3.95
N PHE A 150 -4.77 -9.68 5.12
CA PHE A 150 -3.42 -9.75 5.63
C PHE A 150 -3.42 -9.87 7.16
N PHE A 151 -2.30 -10.37 7.69
CA PHE A 151 -2.04 -10.52 9.12
C PHE A 151 -0.85 -9.66 9.52
N VAL A 152 -0.88 -9.10 10.73
CA VAL A 152 0.23 -8.33 11.32
C VAL A 152 0.41 -8.73 12.78
N THR A 153 1.65 -8.99 13.18
CA THR A 153 1.98 -9.26 14.60
C THR A 153 1.90 -7.98 15.43
N ASP A 154 1.76 -8.12 16.74
CA ASP A 154 1.80 -7.01 17.68
C ASP A 154 3.15 -6.29 17.72
N ARG A 155 4.25 -7.03 17.52
CA ARG A 155 5.60 -6.50 17.74
C ARG A 155 6.50 -6.69 16.51
N PRO A 156 6.17 -6.07 15.36
CA PRO A 156 7.05 -6.09 14.22
C PRO A 156 8.36 -5.36 14.52
N SER A 157 9.44 -5.78 13.86
CA SER A 157 10.78 -5.20 13.97
C SER A 157 10.93 -3.83 13.28
N VAL A 158 9.91 -3.39 12.54
CA VAL A 158 9.86 -2.14 11.79
C VAL A 158 8.54 -1.41 12.08
N PHE A 159 8.36 -0.19 11.58
CA PHE A 159 7.18 0.61 11.86
C PHE A 159 5.87 -0.10 11.46
N HIS A 160 4.90 -0.15 12.38
CA HIS A 160 3.61 -0.81 12.16
C HIS A 160 2.89 -0.35 10.89
N ARG A 161 2.82 0.97 10.66
CA ARG A 161 2.19 1.55 9.45
C ARG A 161 2.82 1.05 8.16
N ARG A 162 4.15 0.88 8.15
CA ARG A 162 4.87 0.34 7.00
C ARG A 162 4.56 -1.13 6.78
N VAL A 163 4.47 -1.93 7.84
CA VAL A 163 4.12 -3.35 7.71
C VAL A 163 2.75 -3.48 7.07
N SER A 164 1.73 -2.82 7.64
CA SER A 164 0.37 -2.87 7.09
C SER A 164 0.30 -2.29 5.66
N ALA A 165 0.98 -1.18 5.38
CA ALA A 165 1.02 -0.62 4.03
C ALA A 165 1.70 -1.56 3.01
N HIS A 166 2.75 -2.28 3.42
CA HIS A 166 3.43 -3.27 2.60
C HIS A 166 2.55 -4.48 2.28
N GLU A 167 1.82 -5.01 3.28
CA GLU A 167 0.89 -6.11 3.03
C GLU A 167 -0.27 -5.70 2.11
N ILE A 168 -0.74 -4.46 2.25
CA ILE A 168 -1.67 -3.87 1.28
C ILE A 168 -1.03 -3.79 -0.11
N GLY A 169 0.26 -3.50 -0.21
CA GLY A 169 1.01 -3.51 -1.46
C GLY A 169 0.91 -4.85 -2.17
N HIS A 170 1.08 -5.96 -1.45
CA HIS A 170 0.87 -7.30 -2.00
C HIS A 170 -0.57 -7.53 -2.49
N ILE A 171 -1.57 -7.08 -1.73
CA ILE A 171 -2.98 -7.15 -2.16
C ILE A 171 -3.22 -6.34 -3.45
N LEU A 172 -2.54 -5.21 -3.58
CA LEU A 172 -2.59 -4.33 -4.76
C LEU A 172 -1.64 -4.77 -5.88
N GLY A 173 -1.13 -6.01 -5.82
CA GLY A 173 -0.36 -6.63 -6.90
C GLY A 173 1.12 -6.29 -6.93
N LEU A 174 1.65 -5.65 -5.88
CA LEU A 174 3.07 -5.32 -5.79
C LEU A 174 3.89 -6.50 -5.28
N HIS A 175 5.10 -6.63 -5.80
CA HIS A 175 6.07 -7.65 -5.40
C HIS A 175 7.26 -7.01 -4.71
N HIS A 176 8.03 -7.83 -3.98
CA HIS A 176 9.25 -7.36 -3.35
C HIS A 176 10.23 -6.77 -4.37
N VAL A 177 10.86 -5.66 -3.98
CA VAL A 177 12.05 -5.11 -4.65
C VAL A 177 13.29 -5.43 -3.82
N LEU A 178 14.46 -5.46 -4.47
CA LEU A 178 15.71 -5.96 -3.87
C LEU A 178 16.85 -4.96 -3.91
N ASP A 179 16.64 -3.82 -4.55
CA ASP A 179 17.68 -2.88 -4.96
C ASP A 179 17.73 -1.59 -4.14
N ASP A 180 16.61 -1.18 -3.54
CA ASP A 180 16.54 0.05 -2.75
C ASP A 180 15.78 -0.13 -1.41
N PRO A 181 16.47 0.00 -0.25
CA PRO A 181 15.86 -0.14 1.07
C PRO A 181 14.89 0.99 1.47
N ALA A 182 14.84 2.11 0.74
CA ALA A 182 13.88 3.20 0.96
C ALA A 182 12.46 2.86 0.44
N ARG A 183 12.36 1.84 -0.39
CA ARG A 183 11.12 1.41 -1.04
C ARG A 183 10.17 0.72 -0.08
N LEU A 184 8.86 0.95 -0.26
CA LEU A 184 7.83 0.27 0.53
C LEU A 184 7.93 -1.25 0.40
N MET A 185 8.15 -1.74 -0.82
CA MET A 185 8.19 -3.18 -1.11
C MET A 185 9.55 -3.84 -0.84
N PHE A 186 10.55 -3.11 -0.32
CA PHE A 186 11.78 -3.73 0.16
C PHE A 186 11.55 -4.35 1.53
N SER A 187 11.85 -5.64 1.68
CA SER A 187 11.52 -6.38 2.91
C SER A 187 12.42 -6.00 4.10
N GLY A 188 11.84 -5.92 5.29
CA GLY A 188 12.59 -5.78 6.55
C GLY A 188 13.18 -4.39 6.85
N THR A 189 12.83 -3.35 6.08
CA THR A 189 13.28 -1.97 6.31
C THR A 189 12.13 -1.03 6.68
N ASN A 190 12.44 0.21 7.05
CA ASN A 190 11.46 1.27 7.31
C ASN A 190 11.14 2.12 6.06
N GLY A 191 11.55 1.68 4.87
CA GLY A 191 11.23 2.33 3.60
C GLY A 191 9.72 2.39 3.35
N MET A 192 9.24 3.50 2.78
CA MET A 192 7.82 3.74 2.49
C MET A 192 7.59 4.40 1.13
N GLU A 193 8.63 4.53 0.29
CA GLU A 193 8.51 5.18 -1.01
C GLU A 193 7.92 4.22 -2.05
N LEU A 194 7.04 4.75 -2.91
CA LEU A 194 6.52 4.07 -4.09
C LEU A 194 7.15 4.65 -5.37
N SER A 195 7.33 3.84 -6.41
CA SER A 195 7.71 4.37 -7.74
C SER A 195 6.46 4.59 -8.55
N GLU A 196 6.61 5.33 -9.64
CA GLU A 196 5.55 5.50 -10.62
C GLU A 196 5.01 4.17 -11.15
N GLU A 197 5.87 3.17 -11.40
CA GLU A 197 5.41 1.85 -11.84
C GLU A 197 4.58 1.13 -10.79
N GLU A 198 5.00 1.16 -9.52
CA GLU A 198 4.24 0.58 -8.41
C GLU A 198 2.91 1.33 -8.21
N ILE A 199 2.91 2.66 -8.33
CA ILE A 199 1.69 3.47 -8.26
C ILE A 199 0.72 3.07 -9.37
N ILE A 200 1.19 2.93 -10.61
CA ILE A 200 0.35 2.52 -11.75
C ILE A 200 -0.28 1.14 -11.51
N VAL A 201 0.53 0.15 -11.09
CA VAL A 201 0.05 -1.21 -10.82
C VAL A 201 -0.96 -1.20 -9.68
N ALA A 202 -0.62 -0.56 -8.56
CA ALA A 202 -1.48 -0.51 -7.39
C ALA A 202 -2.83 0.14 -7.69
N ARG A 203 -2.83 1.25 -8.43
CA ARG A 203 -4.07 1.94 -8.86
C ARG A 203 -4.90 1.07 -9.80
N TYR A 204 -4.28 0.40 -10.76
CA TYR A 204 -4.98 -0.51 -11.67
C TYR A 204 -5.69 -1.63 -10.90
N VAL A 205 -5.01 -2.25 -9.92
CA VAL A 205 -5.61 -3.31 -9.09
C VAL A 205 -6.69 -2.74 -8.17
N ALA A 206 -6.46 -1.58 -7.56
CA ALA A 206 -7.43 -0.91 -6.70
C ALA A 206 -8.73 -0.57 -7.45
N GLN A 207 -8.62 -0.06 -8.68
CA GLN A 207 -9.78 0.17 -9.53
C GLN A 207 -10.49 -1.14 -9.89
N GLY A 208 -9.74 -2.19 -10.22
CA GLY A 208 -10.31 -3.51 -10.49
C GLY A 208 -11.08 -4.10 -9.30
N ILE A 209 -10.64 -3.83 -8.07
CA ILE A 209 -11.35 -4.20 -6.85
C ILE A 209 -12.70 -3.47 -6.73
N LEU A 210 -12.74 -2.16 -7.02
CA LEU A 210 -13.97 -1.37 -7.02
C LEU A 210 -14.96 -1.85 -8.08
N ASP A 211 -14.45 -2.12 -9.27
CA ASP A 211 -15.22 -2.60 -10.41
C ASP A 211 -15.64 -4.06 -10.28
N ARG A 212 -15.14 -4.77 -9.24
CA ARG A 212 -15.38 -6.20 -8.94
C ARG A 212 -14.91 -7.15 -10.04
N VAL A 213 -13.86 -6.75 -10.76
CA VAL A 213 -13.21 -7.56 -11.82
C VAL A 213 -11.85 -8.12 -11.40
N ARG A 214 -11.36 -7.69 -10.23
CA ARG A 214 -10.21 -8.23 -9.49
C ARG A 214 -10.66 -8.45 -8.06
#